data_AF-A0AA97BLE0-F1
#
_entry.id   AF-A0AA97BLE0-F1
#
_cell.length_a   1.000
_cell.length_b   1.000
_cell.length_c   1.000
_cell.angle_alpha   90.00
_cell.angle_beta   90.00
_cell.angle_gamma   90.00
#
_symmetry.space_group_name_H-M   'P 1'
#
loop_
_entity.id
_entity.type
_entity.pdbx_description
1 polymer ?
#
loop_
_entity_poly.entity_id
_entity_poly.type
_entity_poly.pdbx_seq_one_letter_code
_entity_poly.pdbx_strand_id
1 'polypeptide(L)'
;MINVNVKKTNDKIINKDDDLIFLTEHIDGRPLVGEQSSELKNISNWFNPIDEFTRLKITHHSISKPTSDSTYDYHVLIQIGGDDAAAKSTGRLLAKFPNNSLVIQFDIENEQWKVVHGDLQAKVNGKIRWAVVGHGKYNGRNQPSLFEGYQAYQLIAGLKYLKSHVLKAYPPNKIVLAGCQLGRGGLNENFVFRASVELAKQGIYLPVVGYNRSIGVSNDSKKITWPYDLAGEKQSTKNWRLEININQTNQQGYINDKHASLYFIDELRSGELEVWQLIKDDHSTAMDIFRDPDNEYKIDVDLIKKVAFNHDAYAIFKQKLNAKDTQFNSDFRSELIREYENVGILETPLWLMINKVDINANPQKNNDTVKIIIRSGRGVVGKKYAEDLIKDSPDSALLFQLNPNTMEFFSEYGDPESLLKASKQQWILIDNIHSEAGFIQNYANSLNVLKTRYDLKIPENILLHLTDKKALLTKDEKLIFSEELTSKLKINRIYTEFFLGDNFELRNKIRSLLENISIGNLFVDHIDIDRHSYLKGYFSLQDGGIDKKKLNIAAYDPIISKKINTICDAENENNFSQMWDLIFIDDDTTGVK
;
A
#
# COMPACT_ATOMS: atom_id res chain seq x y z
N MET A 1 -15.27 48.82 51.59
CA MET A 1 -16.24 49.91 51.32
C MET A 1 -15.76 50.71 50.13
N ILE A 2 -16.41 50.54 48.98
CA ILE A 2 -16.92 51.55 48.04
C ILE A 2 -17.46 50.74 46.85
N ASN A 3 -18.72 51.01 46.54
CA ASN A 3 -19.60 50.29 45.65
C ASN A 3 -19.94 51.27 44.52
N VAL A 4 -19.78 50.92 43.24
CA VAL A 4 -20.38 51.68 42.14
C VAL A 4 -20.75 50.78 40.94
N ASN A 5 -22.06 50.63 40.78
CA ASN A 5 -22.89 50.52 39.58
C ASN A 5 -22.83 49.29 38.65
N VAL A 6 -23.85 48.46 38.90
CA VAL A 6 -24.73 47.81 37.93
C VAL A 6 -25.06 48.74 36.75
N LYS A 7 -24.72 48.31 35.53
CA LYS A 7 -25.37 48.77 34.30
C LYS A 7 -25.80 47.55 33.51
N LYS A 8 -27.12 47.39 33.39
CA LYS A 8 -27.85 46.42 32.57
C LYS A 8 -27.20 46.27 31.20
N THR A 9 -26.76 45.06 30.87
CA THR A 9 -26.56 44.64 29.49
C THR A 9 -27.79 43.87 29.03
N ASN A 10 -28.30 44.34 27.90
CA ASN A 10 -29.48 43.89 27.20
C ASN A 10 -29.48 42.38 26.93
N ASP A 11 -30.67 41.82 26.96
CA ASP A 11 -31.06 40.61 26.25
C ASP A 11 -30.53 40.66 24.82
N LYS A 12 -29.41 39.98 24.57
CA LYS A 12 -29.04 39.52 23.24
C LYS A 12 -29.36 38.05 23.18
N ILE A 13 -30.37 37.77 22.37
CA ILE A 13 -30.76 36.48 21.81
C ILE A 13 -29.53 35.56 21.72
N ILE A 14 -29.54 34.52 22.54
CA ILE A 14 -28.60 33.40 22.48
C ILE A 14 -28.78 32.80 21.09
N ASN A 15 -27.76 32.96 20.24
CA ASN A 15 -27.76 32.38 18.91
C ASN A 15 -27.55 30.87 19.07
N LYS A 16 -28.60 30.08 18.83
CA LYS A 16 -28.59 28.61 18.95
C LYS A 16 -27.63 27.91 17.97
N ASP A 17 -27.01 28.65 17.07
CA ASP A 17 -26.08 28.13 16.06
C ASP A 17 -24.62 28.07 16.54
N ASP A 18 -24.23 28.87 17.54
CA ASP A 18 -22.85 28.85 18.08
C ASP A 18 -22.59 27.62 18.97
N ASP A 19 -23.64 27.04 19.57
CA ASP A 19 -23.57 25.75 20.27
C ASP A 19 -23.51 24.55 19.29
N LEU A 20 -23.88 24.73 18.02
CA LEU A 20 -23.84 23.66 17.01
C LEU A 20 -22.43 23.40 16.47
N ILE A 21 -21.52 24.38 16.58
CA ILE A 21 -20.10 24.24 16.21
C ILE A 21 -19.31 23.49 17.31
N PHE A 22 -19.75 23.54 18.57
CA PHE A 22 -19.17 22.72 19.65
C PHE A 22 -19.71 21.27 19.68
N LEU A 23 -20.84 21.00 19.02
CA LEU A 23 -21.43 19.66 18.91
C LEU A 23 -20.88 18.83 17.74
N THR A 24 -20.10 19.42 16.83
CA THR A 24 -19.49 18.72 15.68
C THR A 24 -18.11 18.12 15.93
N GLU A 25 -17.52 18.30 17.12
CA GLU A 25 -16.24 17.65 17.49
C GLU A 25 -16.41 16.32 18.25
N HIS A 26 -17.39 15.49 17.89
CA HIS A 26 -17.51 14.12 18.41
C HIS A 26 -16.96 13.07 17.45
N ILE A 27 -15.82 13.37 16.80
CA ILE A 27 -15.06 12.31 16.12
C ILE A 27 -14.36 11.48 17.19
N ASP A 28 -14.84 10.24 17.38
CA ASP A 28 -14.25 9.29 18.32
C ASP A 28 -12.78 9.00 17.96
N GLY A 29 -11.85 9.62 18.68
CA GLY A 29 -10.43 9.61 18.31
C GLY A 29 -10.07 10.58 17.19
N ARG A 30 -9.01 11.36 17.40
CA ARG A 30 -8.38 12.20 16.36
C ARG A 30 -7.09 11.55 15.88
N PRO A 31 -6.74 11.66 14.60
CA PRO A 31 -5.42 11.25 14.15
C PRO A 31 -4.37 12.11 14.86
N LEU A 32 -3.23 11.51 15.18
CA LEU A 32 -2.07 12.20 15.76
C LEU A 32 -1.36 13.03 14.70
N VAL A 33 -2.07 14.02 14.18
CA VAL A 33 -1.65 15.15 13.37
C VAL A 33 -2.31 16.39 13.97
N GLY A 34 -1.59 17.51 14.06
CA GLY A 34 -2.07 18.63 14.86
C GLY A 34 -1.19 19.87 14.74
N GLU A 35 -1.53 20.87 15.56
CA GLU A 35 -0.95 22.21 15.51
C GLU A 35 0.51 22.20 16.01
N GLN A 36 1.38 22.91 15.29
CA GLN A 36 2.79 23.11 15.66
C GLN A 36 3.15 24.60 15.68
N SER A 37 2.27 25.43 16.25
CA SER A 37 2.49 26.88 16.33
C SER A 37 3.65 27.24 17.25
N SER A 38 4.18 28.45 17.09
CA SER A 38 5.29 28.94 17.91
C SER A 38 4.96 29.03 19.40
N GLU A 39 3.68 29.17 19.76
CA GLU A 39 3.21 29.24 21.14
C GLU A 39 3.40 27.92 21.90
N LEU A 40 3.34 26.79 21.16
CA LEU A 40 3.53 25.44 21.69
C LEU A 40 5.02 25.06 21.84
N LYS A 41 5.96 25.97 21.54
CA LYS A 41 7.39 25.75 21.83
C LYS A 41 7.72 25.81 23.32
N ASN A 42 6.87 26.45 24.13
CA ASN A 42 7.06 26.51 25.57
C ASN A 42 6.18 25.47 26.26
N ILE A 43 6.79 24.54 27.01
CA ILE A 43 6.09 23.46 27.74
C ILE A 43 5.04 23.98 28.75
N SER A 44 5.15 25.23 29.17
CA SER A 44 4.16 25.87 30.05
C SER A 44 2.80 26.08 29.37
N ASN A 45 2.79 26.20 28.04
CA ASN A 45 1.60 26.42 27.22
C ASN A 45 0.97 25.11 26.70
N TRP A 46 1.58 23.96 27.01
CA TRP A 46 1.08 22.69 26.51
C TRP A 46 -0.26 22.31 27.15
N PHE A 47 -1.16 21.79 26.33
CA PHE A 47 -2.46 21.28 26.78
C PHE A 47 -2.28 20.17 27.82
N ASN A 48 -3.11 20.19 28.86
CA ASN A 48 -2.98 19.28 30.01
C ASN A 48 -3.75 17.96 29.76
N PRO A 49 -3.08 16.80 29.70
CA PRO A 49 -3.76 15.52 29.44
C PRO A 49 -4.72 15.10 30.57
N ILE A 50 -4.59 15.70 31.76
CA ILE A 50 -5.46 15.45 32.90
C ILE A 50 -6.89 15.94 32.67
N ASP A 51 -7.07 16.95 31.79
CA ASP A 51 -8.39 17.48 31.47
C ASP A 51 -9.24 16.40 30.75
N GLU A 52 -8.65 15.74 29.75
CA GLU A 52 -9.31 14.63 29.04
C GLU A 52 -9.51 13.41 29.94
N PHE A 53 -8.51 13.05 30.75
CA PHE A 53 -8.64 11.96 31.72
C PHE A 53 -9.80 12.20 32.71
N THR A 54 -9.90 13.41 33.25
CA THR A 54 -10.96 13.81 34.18
C THR A 54 -12.32 13.79 33.49
N ARG A 55 -12.40 14.34 32.27
CA ARG A 55 -13.60 14.28 31.44
C ARG A 55 -14.08 12.84 31.27
N LEU A 56 -13.20 11.93 30.85
CA LEU A 56 -13.53 10.52 30.65
C LEU A 56 -13.96 9.82 31.94
N LYS A 57 -13.30 10.10 33.06
CA LYS A 57 -13.67 9.55 34.38
C LYS A 57 -15.08 9.97 34.79
N ILE A 58 -15.48 11.21 34.49
CA ILE A 58 -16.83 11.72 34.74
C ILE A 58 -17.84 11.05 33.80
N THR A 59 -17.56 11.01 32.48
CA THR A 59 -18.50 10.49 31.48
C THR A 59 -18.68 8.97 31.53
N HIS A 60 -17.64 8.23 31.92
CA HIS A 60 -17.61 6.75 31.85
C HIS A 60 -17.60 6.09 33.25
N HIS A 61 -18.37 6.63 34.21
CA HIS A 61 -18.48 6.12 35.59
C HIS A 61 -18.67 4.58 35.71
N SER A 62 -19.10 3.91 34.62
CA SER A 62 -19.39 2.47 34.56
C SER A 62 -18.43 1.61 33.72
N ILE A 63 -17.37 2.14 33.10
CA ILE A 63 -16.35 1.32 32.37
C ILE A 63 -15.11 1.06 33.25
N SER A 64 -15.22 1.25 34.56
CA SER A 64 -14.21 0.90 35.56
C SER A 64 -14.12 -0.62 35.78
N LYS A 65 -13.91 -1.39 34.71
CA LYS A 65 -13.05 -2.56 34.83
C LYS A 65 -11.77 -2.27 34.04
N PRO A 66 -10.62 -2.13 34.71
CA PRO A 66 -9.36 -2.22 33.99
C PRO A 66 -9.41 -3.53 33.19
N THR A 67 -9.25 -3.44 31.88
CA THR A 67 -8.98 -4.65 31.11
C THR A 67 -7.60 -5.10 31.58
N SER A 68 -7.57 -6.16 32.40
CA SER A 68 -6.38 -6.76 33.02
C SER A 68 -5.42 -7.41 32.01
N ASP A 69 -5.53 -7.04 30.74
CA ASP A 69 -4.88 -7.73 29.62
C ASP A 69 -3.55 -7.06 29.22
N SER A 70 -3.06 -6.12 30.03
CA SER A 70 -1.70 -5.60 29.84
C SER A 70 -0.69 -6.61 30.35
N THR A 71 0.23 -7.03 29.49
CA THR A 71 1.41 -7.82 29.88
C THR A 71 2.51 -6.98 30.55
N TYR A 72 2.21 -5.72 30.89
CA TYR A 72 3.11 -4.75 31.51
C TYR A 72 2.49 -4.26 32.81
N ASP A 73 3.32 -4.20 33.85
CA ASP A 73 2.93 -3.87 35.22
C ASP A 73 2.80 -2.35 35.43
N TYR A 74 3.52 -1.57 34.60
CA TYR A 74 3.52 -0.11 34.69
C TYR A 74 3.73 0.58 33.34
N HIS A 75 3.15 1.77 33.22
CA HIS A 75 3.14 2.57 32.00
C HIS A 75 3.69 3.98 32.24
N VAL A 76 4.71 4.38 31.51
CA VAL A 76 5.16 5.78 31.48
C VAL A 76 4.64 6.42 30.19
N LEU A 77 3.73 7.37 30.30
CA LEU A 77 3.17 8.12 29.18
C LEU A 77 3.95 9.43 29.04
N ILE A 78 4.65 9.58 27.92
CA ILE A 78 5.53 10.70 27.62
C ILE A 78 4.88 11.50 26.50
N GLN A 79 4.20 12.60 26.84
CA GLN A 79 3.69 13.53 25.85
C GLN A 79 4.86 14.41 25.38
N ILE A 80 5.09 14.45 24.07
CA ILE A 80 6.12 15.29 23.43
C ILE A 80 5.53 16.31 22.46
N GLY A 81 4.23 16.20 22.15
CA GLY A 81 3.46 17.21 21.41
C GLY A 81 2.71 18.13 22.36
N GLY A 82 2.76 19.44 22.12
CA GLY A 82 2.13 20.44 22.98
C GLY A 82 0.64 20.66 22.75
N ASP A 83 0.10 20.13 21.65
CA ASP A 83 -1.25 20.43 21.17
C ASP A 83 -2.36 19.62 21.87
N ASP A 84 -3.61 19.97 21.55
CA ASP A 84 -4.81 19.31 22.08
C ASP A 84 -4.91 17.83 21.69
N ALA A 85 -4.50 17.44 20.47
CA ALA A 85 -4.61 16.06 20.02
C ALA A 85 -3.64 15.11 20.76
N ALA A 86 -2.40 15.56 20.99
CA ALA A 86 -1.41 14.83 21.80
C ALA A 86 -1.83 14.75 23.28
N ALA A 87 -2.34 15.85 23.85
CA ALA A 87 -2.84 15.87 25.22
C ALA A 87 -4.05 14.94 25.41
N LYS A 88 -5.06 15.02 24.54
CA LYS A 88 -6.24 14.13 24.58
C LYS A 88 -5.85 12.67 24.41
N SER A 89 -4.94 12.36 23.49
CA SER A 89 -4.47 10.98 23.29
C SER A 89 -3.73 10.44 24.53
N THR A 90 -2.93 11.28 25.17
CA THR A 90 -2.24 10.93 26.43
C THR A 90 -3.23 10.71 27.57
N GLY A 91 -4.22 11.60 27.73
CA GLY A 91 -5.28 11.47 28.75
C GLY A 91 -6.15 10.21 28.57
N ARG A 92 -6.48 9.87 27.31
CA ARG A 92 -7.16 8.61 26.98
C ARG A 92 -6.32 7.38 27.31
N LEU A 93 -5.01 7.40 27.01
CA LEU A 93 -4.12 6.30 27.39
C LEU A 93 -4.01 6.16 28.91
N LEU A 94 -3.98 7.27 29.65
CA LEU A 94 -4.01 7.27 31.12
C LEU A 94 -5.30 6.63 31.66
N ALA A 95 -6.45 6.95 31.06
CA ALA A 95 -7.74 6.40 31.46
C ALA A 95 -7.79 4.86 31.41
N LYS A 96 -6.95 4.22 30.57
CA LYS A 96 -6.85 2.77 30.48
C LYS A 96 -6.15 2.12 31.68
N PHE A 97 -5.13 2.78 32.25
CA PHE A 97 -4.31 2.26 33.35
C PHE A 97 -4.02 3.32 34.43
N PRO A 98 -5.05 3.93 35.05
CA PRO A 98 -4.88 5.14 35.84
C PRO A 98 -3.99 4.97 37.08
N ASN A 99 -4.04 3.80 37.72
CA ASN A 99 -3.30 3.52 38.96
C ASN A 99 -1.86 3.03 38.72
N ASN A 100 -1.56 2.61 37.49
CA ASN A 100 -0.29 1.98 37.12
C ASN A 100 0.42 2.80 36.05
N SER A 101 0.24 4.12 36.08
CA SER A 101 0.81 5.04 35.10
C SER A 101 1.48 6.24 35.74
N LEU A 102 2.59 6.67 35.13
CA LEU A 102 3.21 7.97 35.30
C LEU A 102 3.01 8.76 34.00
N VAL A 103 2.66 10.04 34.09
CA VAL A 103 2.53 10.92 32.92
C VAL A 103 3.49 12.10 33.05
N ILE A 104 4.31 12.27 32.02
CA ILE A 104 5.29 13.34 31.90
C ILE A 104 5.08 14.08 30.58
N GLN A 105 5.09 15.40 30.64
CA GLN A 105 5.28 16.23 29.46
C GLN A 105 6.77 16.51 29.33
N PHE A 106 7.32 16.34 28.13
CA PHE A 106 8.75 16.47 27.88
C PHE A 106 9.02 17.22 26.57
N ASP A 107 9.62 18.40 26.72
CA ASP A 107 10.21 19.15 25.63
C ASP A 107 11.63 18.62 25.39
N ILE A 108 11.80 17.94 24.26
CA ILE A 108 13.07 17.32 23.86
C ILE A 108 14.14 18.37 23.55
N GLU A 109 13.78 19.49 22.92
CA GLU A 109 14.75 20.50 22.46
C GLU A 109 15.42 21.20 23.64
N ASN A 110 14.63 21.59 24.64
CA ASN A 110 15.13 22.32 25.82
C ASN A 110 15.38 21.42 27.05
N GLU A 111 15.18 20.11 26.91
CA GLU A 111 15.25 19.11 27.99
C GLU A 111 14.37 19.46 29.22
N GLN A 112 13.30 20.24 29.01
CA GLN A 112 12.37 20.65 30.04
C GLN A 112 11.27 19.62 30.21
N TRP A 113 10.85 19.38 31.45
CA TRP A 113 9.82 18.41 31.75
C TRP A 113 8.95 18.83 32.93
N LYS A 114 7.72 18.32 32.96
CA LYS A 114 6.85 18.39 34.13
C LYS A 114 6.05 17.10 34.27
N VAL A 115 5.91 16.62 35.50
CA VAL A 115 5.07 15.47 35.82
C VAL A 115 3.67 15.95 36.12
N VAL A 116 2.71 15.36 35.42
CA VAL A 116 1.30 15.77 35.48
C VAL A 116 0.41 14.71 36.14
N HIS A 117 0.89 13.46 36.27
CA HIS A 117 0.25 12.39 37.03
C HIS A 117 1.23 11.32 37.46
N GLY A 118 1.01 10.73 38.63
CA GLY A 118 1.88 9.70 39.22
C GLY A 118 2.98 10.29 40.10
N ASP A 119 3.71 9.40 40.76
CA ASP A 119 4.84 9.74 41.62
C ASP A 119 6.14 9.30 40.93
N LEU A 120 7.13 10.19 40.83
CA LEU A 120 8.46 9.93 40.23
C LEU A 120 9.39 9.10 41.12
N GLN A 121 9.10 9.02 42.42
CA GLN A 121 9.94 8.31 43.39
C GLN A 121 9.36 6.93 43.74
N ALA A 122 8.19 6.59 43.20
CA ALA A 122 7.57 5.30 43.43
C ALA A 122 8.46 4.17 42.90
N LYS A 123 8.76 3.19 43.76
CA LYS A 123 9.46 1.97 43.34
C LYS A 123 8.48 1.08 42.61
N VAL A 124 8.70 0.89 41.32
CA VAL A 124 7.91 0.00 40.48
C VAL A 124 8.69 -1.29 40.24
N ASN A 125 8.05 -2.42 40.54
CA ASN A 125 8.55 -3.75 40.18
C ASN A 125 7.81 -4.26 38.93
N GLY A 126 8.50 -4.99 38.07
CA GLY A 126 7.89 -5.62 36.89
C GLY A 126 8.24 -4.95 35.56
N LYS A 127 7.50 -5.29 34.51
CA LYS A 127 7.71 -4.83 33.14
C LYS A 127 7.14 -3.43 32.93
N ILE A 128 7.98 -2.50 32.50
CA ILE A 128 7.62 -1.10 32.26
C ILE A 128 7.53 -0.83 30.76
N ARG A 129 6.45 -0.17 30.33
CA ARG A 129 6.28 0.31 28.95
C ARG A 129 6.35 1.83 28.93
N TRP A 130 7.22 2.38 28.10
CA TRP A 130 7.13 3.79 27.72
C TRP A 130 6.23 3.95 26.50
N ALA A 131 5.30 4.89 26.54
CA ALA A 131 4.47 5.30 25.41
C ALA A 131 4.73 6.78 25.14
N VAL A 132 5.43 7.06 24.04
CA VAL A 132 5.74 8.42 23.60
C VAL A 132 4.64 8.88 22.65
N VAL A 133 4.04 10.04 22.92
CA VAL A 133 2.83 10.53 22.24
C VAL A 133 3.08 11.89 21.59
N GLY A 134 2.82 11.98 20.29
CA GLY A 134 2.94 13.20 19.50
C GLY A 134 2.56 12.97 18.03
N HIS A 135 2.97 13.88 17.15
CA HIS A 135 2.67 13.88 15.73
C HIS A 135 3.77 13.26 14.89
N GLY A 136 3.40 12.25 14.10
CA GLY A 136 4.31 11.71 13.09
C GLY A 136 4.10 12.41 11.74
N LYS A 137 5.21 12.67 11.04
CA LYS A 137 5.22 13.27 9.70
C LYS A 137 6.03 12.38 8.77
N TYR A 138 5.33 11.73 7.85
CA TYR A 138 5.95 10.99 6.74
C TYR A 138 6.27 11.96 5.60
N ASN A 139 7.56 12.09 5.26
CA ASN A 139 8.01 13.00 4.20
C ASN A 139 8.08 12.33 2.82
N GLY A 140 8.23 11.00 2.77
CA GLY A 140 8.43 10.23 1.55
C GLY A 140 9.66 10.67 0.75
N ARG A 141 9.80 10.18 -0.50
CA ARG A 141 10.90 10.55 -1.41
C ARG A 141 12.30 10.30 -0.82
N ASN A 142 12.42 9.25 -0.02
CA ASN A 142 13.59 8.87 0.77
C ASN A 142 14.09 9.99 1.70
N GLN A 143 13.20 10.85 2.16
CA GLN A 143 13.48 11.82 3.21
C GLN A 143 13.16 11.21 4.59
N PRO A 144 13.98 11.45 5.63
CA PRO A 144 13.68 10.97 6.97
C PRO A 144 12.30 11.45 7.43
N SER A 145 11.48 10.54 7.95
CA SER A 145 10.26 10.93 8.67
C SER A 145 10.62 11.60 9.99
N LEU A 146 9.67 12.37 10.54
CA LEU A 146 9.85 13.12 11.77
C LEU A 146 8.81 12.72 12.81
N PHE A 147 9.17 12.80 14.08
CA PHE A 147 8.23 12.67 15.20
C PHE A 147 8.31 13.96 16.04
N GLU A 148 7.25 14.75 16.04
CA GLU A 148 7.23 16.14 16.55
C GLU A 148 8.33 17.03 15.98
N GLY A 149 8.64 16.87 14.69
CA GLY A 149 9.71 17.61 14.03
C GLY A 149 11.12 17.07 14.30
N TYR A 150 11.28 16.14 15.24
CA TYR A 150 12.56 15.51 15.54
C TYR A 150 12.87 14.36 14.58
N GLN A 151 14.14 14.26 14.19
CA GLN A 151 14.68 13.05 13.60
C GLN A 151 14.90 11.96 14.68
N ALA A 152 15.02 10.71 14.24
CA ALA A 152 15.14 9.57 15.15
C ALA A 152 16.28 9.72 16.18
N TYR A 153 17.47 10.16 15.77
CA TYR A 153 18.60 10.31 16.69
C TYR A 153 18.35 11.39 17.76
N GLN A 154 17.64 12.47 17.41
CA GLN A 154 17.30 13.55 18.33
C GLN A 154 16.32 13.06 19.39
N LEU A 155 15.27 12.33 18.96
CA LEU A 155 14.34 11.70 19.88
C LEU A 155 15.06 10.74 20.82
N ILE A 156 15.92 9.86 20.30
CA ILE A 156 16.62 8.88 21.13
C ILE A 156 17.58 9.56 22.12
N ALA A 157 18.26 10.64 21.72
CA ALA A 157 19.05 11.45 22.65
C ALA A 157 18.20 12.00 23.81
N GLY A 158 17.03 12.57 23.51
CA GLY A 158 16.09 13.05 24.54
C GLY A 158 15.55 11.94 25.44
N LEU A 159 15.17 10.79 24.88
CA LEU A 159 14.70 9.64 25.68
C LEU A 159 15.81 9.07 26.58
N LYS A 160 17.07 9.10 26.12
CA LYS A 160 18.23 8.74 26.94
C LYS A 160 18.42 9.73 28.08
N TYR A 161 18.27 11.03 27.83
CA TYR A 161 18.29 12.04 28.87
C TYR A 161 17.23 11.75 29.94
N LEU A 162 15.96 11.54 29.52
CA LEU A 162 14.89 11.17 30.45
C LEU A 162 15.23 9.92 31.26
N LYS A 163 15.68 8.83 30.61
CA LYS A 163 16.02 7.57 31.28
C LYS A 163 17.11 7.76 32.33
N SER A 164 18.11 8.59 32.02
CA SER A 164 19.32 8.74 32.82
C SER A 164 19.17 9.78 33.93
N HIS A 165 18.32 10.79 33.78
CA HIS A 165 18.24 11.92 34.70
C HIS A 165 16.90 12.03 35.44
N VAL A 166 15.80 11.70 34.78
CA VAL A 166 14.44 11.97 35.29
C VAL A 166 13.73 10.67 35.70
N LEU A 167 13.72 9.68 34.82
CA LEU A 167 12.98 8.43 34.92
C LEU A 167 13.87 7.25 35.35
N LYS A 168 14.88 7.50 36.21
CA LYS A 168 15.83 6.49 36.67
C LYS A 168 15.14 5.26 37.28
N ALA A 169 14.04 5.48 38.00
CA ALA A 169 13.24 4.42 38.64
C ALA A 169 12.32 3.66 37.66
N TYR A 170 12.25 4.08 36.39
CA TYR A 170 11.33 3.52 35.38
C TYR A 170 12.05 3.06 34.11
N PRO A 171 13.06 2.18 34.18
CA PRO A 171 13.74 1.69 32.99
C PRO A 171 12.76 0.93 32.07
N PRO A 172 12.67 1.28 30.77
CA PRO A 172 11.70 0.65 29.87
C PRO A 172 12.10 -0.76 29.45
N ASN A 173 11.11 -1.65 29.36
CA ASN A 173 11.20 -2.94 28.66
C ASN A 173 10.66 -2.88 27.23
N LYS A 174 9.89 -1.84 26.88
CA LYS A 174 9.36 -1.57 25.54
C LYS A 174 9.10 -0.08 25.38
N ILE A 175 9.38 0.46 24.20
CA ILE A 175 8.99 1.82 23.81
C ILE A 175 7.90 1.73 22.74
N VAL A 176 6.83 2.49 22.89
CA VAL A 176 5.77 2.62 21.90
C VAL A 176 5.70 4.06 21.44
N LEU A 177 5.95 4.30 20.16
CA LEU A 177 5.86 5.58 19.48
C LEU A 177 4.43 5.71 18.93
N ALA A 178 3.59 6.44 19.65
CA ALA A 178 2.25 6.80 19.21
C ALA A 178 2.32 8.11 18.40
N GLY A 179 2.44 7.96 17.09
CA GLY A 179 2.38 9.03 16.10
C GLY A 179 2.03 8.46 14.73
N CYS A 180 1.39 9.28 13.88
CA CYS A 180 0.95 8.88 12.55
C CYS A 180 2.12 8.48 11.64
N GLN A 181 1.97 7.36 10.91
CA GLN A 181 2.83 6.97 9.78
C GLN A 181 4.34 6.82 10.10
N LEU A 182 4.75 6.72 11.36
CA LEU A 182 6.15 6.57 11.76
C LEU A 182 6.81 5.28 11.23
N GLY A 183 6.02 4.24 10.96
CA GLY A 183 6.51 2.98 10.40
C GLY A 183 6.39 2.87 8.88
N ARG A 184 6.12 3.96 8.17
CA ARG A 184 5.90 3.96 6.71
C ARG A 184 7.21 4.18 5.95
N GLY A 185 7.30 3.62 4.75
CA GLY A 185 8.40 3.87 3.82
C GLY A 185 9.59 2.92 3.99
N GLY A 186 10.62 3.16 3.17
CA GLY A 186 11.86 2.38 3.16
C GLY A 186 12.78 2.66 4.34
N LEU A 187 14.03 2.23 4.26
CA LEU A 187 14.94 2.23 5.42
C LEU A 187 15.17 3.63 6.01
N ASN A 188 15.37 4.64 5.16
CA ASN A 188 15.60 6.01 5.62
C ASN A 188 14.32 6.70 6.11
N GLU A 189 13.17 6.31 5.55
CA GLU A 189 11.87 6.95 5.84
C GLU A 189 11.22 6.37 7.08
N ASN A 190 11.47 5.10 7.41
CA ASN A 190 10.83 4.37 8.49
C ASN A 190 11.39 4.81 9.87
N PHE A 191 10.74 5.78 10.49
CA PHE A 191 11.15 6.35 11.78
C PHE A 191 11.30 5.31 12.89
N VAL A 192 10.38 4.34 12.99
CA VAL A 192 10.42 3.29 14.03
C VAL A 192 11.69 2.45 13.87
N PHE A 193 12.04 2.10 12.63
CA PHE A 193 13.24 1.33 12.32
C PHE A 193 14.49 2.14 12.65
N ARG A 194 14.54 3.41 12.22
CA ARG A 194 15.64 4.34 12.55
C ARG A 194 15.81 4.54 14.05
N ALA A 195 14.73 4.74 14.79
CA ALA A 195 14.77 4.90 16.24
C ALA A 195 15.33 3.65 16.94
N SER A 196 14.99 2.46 16.43
CA SER A 196 15.54 1.20 16.95
C SER A 196 17.05 1.09 16.70
N VAL A 197 17.49 1.45 15.49
CA VAL A 197 18.91 1.48 15.12
C VAL A 197 19.70 2.46 16.00
N GLU A 198 19.17 3.66 16.23
CA GLU A 198 19.81 4.66 17.10
C GLU A 198 19.88 4.22 18.57
N LEU A 199 18.89 3.47 19.08
CA LEU A 199 18.97 2.85 20.40
C LEU A 199 20.05 1.77 20.48
N ALA A 200 20.16 0.91 19.47
CA ALA A 200 21.18 -0.14 19.41
C ALA A 200 22.60 0.43 19.38
N LYS A 201 22.83 1.53 18.65
CA LYS A 201 24.12 2.27 18.66
C LYS A 201 24.51 2.76 20.06
N GLN A 202 23.55 2.92 20.95
CA GLN A 202 23.75 3.32 22.34
C GLN A 202 23.78 2.13 23.32
N GLY A 203 23.83 0.89 22.80
CA GLY A 203 23.83 -0.34 23.60
C GLY A 203 22.47 -0.66 24.24
N ILE A 204 21.37 -0.11 23.73
CA ILE A 204 20.01 -0.36 24.24
C ILE A 204 19.25 -1.24 23.26
N TYR A 205 19.00 -2.48 23.66
CA TYR A 205 18.31 -3.49 22.85
C TYR A 205 16.95 -3.82 23.48
N LEU A 206 15.92 -3.05 23.12
CA LEU A 206 14.54 -3.29 23.54
C LEU A 206 13.58 -3.16 22.35
N PRO A 207 12.39 -3.78 22.40
CA PRO A 207 11.40 -3.63 21.37
C PRO A 207 10.90 -2.19 21.24
N VAL A 208 10.91 -1.65 20.01
CA VAL A 208 10.30 -0.36 19.67
C VAL A 208 9.09 -0.61 18.80
N VAL A 209 7.97 0.03 19.12
CA VAL A 209 6.71 -0.16 18.41
C VAL A 209 6.25 1.14 17.79
N GLY A 210 5.75 1.11 16.56
CA GLY A 210 5.04 2.23 15.96
C GLY A 210 4.08 1.76 14.87
N TYR A 211 3.61 2.70 14.05
CA TYR A 211 2.50 2.45 13.13
C TYR A 211 2.77 3.02 11.74
N ASN A 212 2.46 2.26 10.69
CA ASN A 212 2.70 2.67 9.29
C ASN A 212 1.52 3.41 8.64
N ARG A 213 0.45 3.67 9.40
CA ARG A 213 -0.74 4.44 8.98
C ARG A 213 -1.07 5.53 10.00
N SER A 214 -2.03 6.37 9.67
CA SER A 214 -2.52 7.40 10.58
C SER A 214 -3.23 6.74 11.75
N ILE A 215 -2.89 7.13 12.98
CA ILE A 215 -3.44 6.53 14.19
C ILE A 215 -3.97 7.58 15.16
N GLY A 216 -4.89 7.14 16.02
CA GLY A 216 -5.45 7.94 17.09
C GLY A 216 -5.81 7.08 18.29
N VAL A 217 -6.23 7.73 19.37
CA VAL A 217 -6.78 7.05 20.55
C VAL A 217 -8.24 7.47 20.70
N SER A 218 -9.16 6.51 20.65
CA SER A 218 -10.60 6.71 20.83
C SER A 218 -10.96 6.99 22.29
N ASN A 219 -12.19 7.45 22.53
CA ASN A 219 -12.71 7.75 23.86
C ASN A 219 -12.77 6.50 24.76
N ASP A 220 -12.93 5.31 24.17
CA ASP A 220 -12.85 4.03 24.87
C ASP A 220 -11.39 3.57 25.12
N SER A 221 -10.42 4.46 24.92
CA SER A 221 -8.99 4.25 25.16
C SER A 221 -8.37 3.14 24.30
N LYS A 222 -8.98 2.83 23.14
CA LYS A 222 -8.39 1.94 22.13
C LYS A 222 -7.60 2.74 21.10
N LYS A 223 -6.61 2.09 20.51
CA LYS A 223 -5.85 2.66 19.39
C LYS A 223 -6.52 2.28 18.09
N ILE A 224 -6.90 3.29 17.33
CA ILE A 224 -7.58 3.17 16.04
C ILE A 224 -6.69 3.70 14.92
N THR A 225 -6.96 3.28 13.69
CA THR A 225 -6.18 3.66 12.51
C THR A 225 -7.08 4.03 11.33
N TRP A 226 -6.57 4.90 10.48
CA TRP A 226 -7.13 5.27 9.18
C TRP A 226 -6.18 4.75 8.09
N PRO A 227 -6.48 3.58 7.50
CA PRO A 227 -5.53 2.88 6.63
C PRO A 227 -5.38 3.49 5.23
N TYR A 228 -6.42 4.16 4.73
CA TYR A 228 -6.45 4.72 3.38
C TYR A 228 -6.49 6.25 3.42
N ASP A 229 -7.49 6.81 4.08
CA ASP A 229 -7.66 8.25 4.28
C ASP A 229 -8.43 8.54 5.58
N LEU A 230 -8.48 9.82 5.98
CA LEU A 230 -9.12 10.26 7.22
C LEU A 230 -10.65 10.25 7.17
N ALA A 231 -11.26 10.14 5.98
CA ALA A 231 -12.69 10.03 5.78
C ALA A 231 -13.18 8.57 5.82
N GLY A 232 -12.28 7.61 5.62
CA GLY A 232 -12.54 6.18 5.63
C GLY A 232 -12.83 5.59 7.01
N GLU A 233 -13.29 4.34 7.00
CA GLU A 233 -13.62 3.60 8.22
C GLU A 233 -12.40 3.38 9.12
N LYS A 234 -12.60 3.63 10.42
CA LYS A 234 -11.61 3.36 11.46
C LYS A 234 -11.44 1.86 11.63
N GLN A 235 -10.19 1.41 11.69
CA GLN A 235 -9.87 0.00 11.93
C GLN A 235 -9.01 -0.19 13.19
N SER A 236 -8.88 -1.45 13.62
CA SER A 236 -7.89 -1.84 14.62
C SER A 236 -6.47 -1.62 14.11
N THR A 237 -5.59 -1.12 14.98
CA THR A 237 -4.16 -0.91 14.66
C THR A 237 -3.34 -2.19 14.47
N LYS A 238 -3.92 -3.38 14.72
CA LYS A 238 -3.19 -4.67 14.72
C LYS A 238 -2.37 -4.91 13.43
N ASN A 239 -2.96 -4.66 12.27
CA ASN A 239 -2.33 -4.93 10.97
C ASN A 239 -1.41 -3.81 10.49
N TRP A 240 -1.37 -2.69 11.21
CA TRP A 240 -0.65 -1.47 10.84
C TRP A 240 0.46 -1.14 11.84
N ARG A 241 0.72 -2.08 12.74
CA ARG A 241 1.68 -2.00 13.84
C ARG A 241 2.97 -2.69 13.43
N LEU A 242 4.08 -2.01 13.67
CA LEU A 242 5.42 -2.55 13.54
C LEU A 242 6.03 -2.66 14.94
N GLU A 243 6.54 -3.83 15.28
CA GLU A 243 7.43 -4.04 16.42
C GLU A 243 8.81 -4.41 15.93
N ILE A 244 9.80 -3.60 16.30
CA ILE A 244 11.16 -3.71 15.82
C ILE A 244 12.06 -4.12 16.98
N ASN A 245 12.82 -5.18 16.76
CA ASN A 245 13.80 -5.71 17.68
C ASN A 245 15.16 -5.76 17.00
N ILE A 246 16.20 -5.26 17.65
CA ILE A 246 17.58 -5.44 17.18
C ILE A 246 18.26 -6.46 18.08
N ASN A 247 18.82 -7.49 17.48
CA ASN A 247 19.54 -8.53 18.20
C ASN A 247 20.90 -8.00 18.66
N GLN A 248 21.18 -8.11 19.95
CA GLN A 248 22.41 -7.60 20.57
C GLN A 248 23.69 -8.30 20.05
N THR A 249 23.60 -9.56 19.66
CA THR A 249 24.78 -10.36 19.29
C THR A 249 25.22 -10.09 17.86
N ASN A 250 24.27 -10.07 16.90
CA ASN A 250 24.57 -9.93 15.48
C ASN A 250 24.14 -8.57 14.88
N GLN A 251 23.57 -7.68 15.68
CA GLN A 251 23.08 -6.35 15.28
C GLN A 251 22.01 -6.36 14.17
N GLN A 252 21.36 -7.50 13.93
CA GLN A 252 20.32 -7.61 12.91
C GLN A 252 18.96 -7.14 13.43
N GLY A 253 18.24 -6.44 12.56
CA GLY A 253 16.88 -5.97 12.83
C GLY A 253 15.81 -6.99 12.45
N TYR A 254 14.77 -7.09 13.27
CA TYR A 254 13.59 -7.89 13.04
C TYR A 254 12.35 -7.01 13.18
N ILE A 255 11.42 -7.12 12.23
CA ILE A 255 10.15 -6.39 12.19
C ILE A 255 9.01 -7.40 12.27
N ASN A 256 8.21 -7.34 13.33
CA ASN A 256 7.14 -8.30 13.62
C ASN A 256 7.63 -9.75 13.53
N ASP A 257 8.76 -10.03 14.19
CA ASP A 257 9.44 -11.34 14.25
C ASP A 257 9.99 -11.88 12.91
N LYS A 258 9.90 -11.09 11.83
CA LYS A 258 10.57 -11.38 10.55
C LYS A 258 11.88 -10.61 10.45
N HIS A 259 12.89 -11.15 9.77
CA HIS A 259 14.11 -10.38 9.47
C HIS A 259 13.76 -9.10 8.69
N ALA A 260 14.43 -7.98 8.99
CA ALA A 260 14.10 -6.68 8.39
C ALA A 260 14.21 -6.69 6.87
N SER A 261 15.19 -7.39 6.29
CA SER A 261 15.29 -7.54 4.82
C SER A 261 14.04 -8.18 4.23
N LEU A 262 13.49 -9.21 4.88
CA LEU A 262 12.28 -9.88 4.40
C LEU A 262 11.08 -8.95 4.44
N TYR A 263 10.95 -8.16 5.52
CA TYR A 263 9.90 -7.15 5.63
C TYR A 263 9.97 -6.15 4.47
N PHE A 264 11.15 -5.57 4.20
CA PHE A 264 11.29 -4.60 3.12
C PHE A 264 11.10 -5.21 1.73
N ILE A 265 11.51 -6.46 1.51
CA ILE A 265 11.23 -7.21 0.28
C ILE A 265 9.72 -7.50 0.14
N ASP A 266 9.02 -7.86 1.22
CA ASP A 266 7.57 -8.05 1.23
C ASP A 266 6.84 -6.75 0.82
N GLU A 267 7.26 -5.60 1.34
CA GLU A 267 6.68 -4.29 1.01
C GLU A 267 7.01 -3.82 -0.43
N LEU A 268 8.21 -4.13 -0.93
CA LEU A 268 8.55 -3.92 -2.35
C LEU A 268 7.68 -4.79 -3.27
N ARG A 269 7.42 -6.04 -2.86
CA ARG A 269 6.58 -6.99 -3.60
C ARG A 269 5.11 -6.60 -3.62
N SER A 270 4.60 -6.01 -2.54
CA SER A 270 3.22 -5.51 -2.49
C SER A 270 3.03 -4.21 -3.27
N GLY A 271 4.12 -3.55 -3.68
CA GLY A 271 4.08 -2.24 -4.34
C GLY A 271 3.96 -1.06 -3.36
N GLU A 272 4.10 -1.29 -2.04
CA GLU A 272 4.16 -0.23 -1.04
C GLU A 272 5.52 0.51 -1.07
N LEU A 273 6.56 -0.17 -1.55
CA LEU A 273 7.90 0.40 -1.74
C LEU A 273 8.39 0.29 -3.17
N GLU A 274 9.35 1.15 -3.47
CA GLU A 274 10.14 1.18 -4.67
C GLU A 274 11.59 0.75 -4.37
N VAL A 275 12.27 0.18 -5.37
CA VAL A 275 13.66 -0.32 -5.20
C VAL A 275 14.60 0.76 -4.66
N TRP A 276 14.47 2.01 -5.13
CA TRP A 276 15.33 3.11 -4.71
C TRP A 276 15.16 3.52 -3.23
N GLN A 277 14.05 3.12 -2.59
CA GLN A 277 13.84 3.32 -1.14
C GLN A 277 14.61 2.30 -0.30
N LEU A 278 15.23 1.29 -0.93
CA LEU A 278 15.99 0.24 -0.25
C LEU A 278 17.52 0.40 -0.34
N ILE A 279 18.01 1.24 -1.24
CA ILE A 279 19.45 1.33 -1.56
C ILE A 279 20.18 2.48 -0.87
N LYS A 280 19.45 3.36 -0.18
CA LYS A 280 20.00 4.52 0.52
C LYS A 280 19.90 4.30 2.03
N ASP A 281 20.83 3.52 2.57
CA ASP A 281 20.94 3.30 4.01
C ASP A 281 22.39 3.20 4.49
N ASP A 282 22.92 4.32 4.98
CA ASP A 282 24.29 4.34 5.51
C ASP A 282 24.39 3.91 6.99
N HIS A 283 23.29 3.48 7.63
CA HIS A 283 23.24 3.41 9.10
C HIS A 283 22.67 2.12 9.69
N SER A 284 22.22 1.15 8.89
CA SER A 284 21.71 -0.13 9.39
C SER A 284 22.28 -1.33 8.64
N THR A 285 22.04 -2.51 9.21
CA THR A 285 22.44 -3.81 8.65
C THR A 285 21.32 -4.50 7.86
N ALA A 286 20.14 -3.87 7.74
CA ALA A 286 18.95 -4.54 7.24
C ALA A 286 19.03 -4.95 5.75
N MET A 287 19.90 -4.32 4.95
CA MET A 287 20.12 -4.70 3.55
C MET A 287 21.51 -5.28 3.28
N ASP A 288 22.28 -5.65 4.32
CA ASP A 288 23.66 -6.13 4.20
C ASP A 288 23.80 -7.38 3.33
N ILE A 289 22.80 -8.25 3.36
CA ILE A 289 22.69 -9.42 2.49
C ILE A 289 22.75 -9.09 0.99
N PHE A 290 22.34 -7.88 0.63
CA PHE A 290 22.36 -7.37 -0.74
C PHE A 290 23.59 -6.50 -1.03
N ARG A 291 24.50 -6.27 -0.08
CA ARG A 291 25.74 -5.54 -0.36
C ARG A 291 26.63 -6.33 -1.32
N ASP A 292 27.31 -5.58 -2.18
CA ASP A 292 28.31 -6.08 -3.09
C ASP A 292 29.54 -6.53 -2.26
N PRO A 293 29.99 -7.79 -2.37
CA PRO A 293 31.14 -8.28 -1.61
C PRO A 293 32.43 -7.56 -1.97
N ASP A 294 32.53 -7.03 -3.18
CA ASP A 294 33.71 -6.29 -3.67
C ASP A 294 33.62 -4.79 -3.35
N ASN A 295 32.44 -4.32 -2.89
CA ASN A 295 32.22 -2.93 -2.50
C ASN A 295 31.13 -2.81 -1.43
N GLU A 296 31.52 -2.77 -0.16
CA GLU A 296 30.62 -2.68 1.00
C GLU A 296 29.69 -1.44 1.01
N TYR A 297 29.99 -0.43 0.19
CA TYR A 297 29.17 0.78 0.04
C TYR A 297 28.11 0.68 -1.07
N LYS A 298 28.11 -0.42 -1.84
CA LYS A 298 27.21 -0.62 -2.96
C LYS A 298 26.22 -1.74 -2.65
N ILE A 299 24.94 -1.43 -2.82
CA ILE A 299 23.86 -2.43 -2.77
C ILE A 299 23.66 -3.00 -4.19
N ASP A 300 23.61 -4.32 -4.29
CA ASP A 300 23.27 -5.05 -5.50
C ASP A 300 21.76 -4.97 -5.77
N VAL A 301 21.42 -4.00 -6.62
CA VAL A 301 20.06 -3.75 -7.10
C VAL A 301 19.50 -4.95 -7.86
N ASP A 302 20.33 -5.64 -8.64
CA ASP A 302 19.88 -6.75 -9.46
C ASP A 302 19.52 -7.95 -8.59
N LEU A 303 20.28 -8.21 -7.52
CA LEU A 303 19.89 -9.22 -6.54
C LEU A 303 18.58 -8.83 -5.83
N ILE A 304 18.41 -7.57 -5.42
CA ILE A 304 17.13 -7.11 -4.83
C ILE A 304 15.97 -7.38 -5.78
N LYS A 305 16.09 -6.98 -7.06
CA LYS A 305 15.05 -7.19 -8.07
C LYS A 305 14.84 -8.68 -8.33
N LYS A 306 15.89 -9.50 -8.39
CA LYS A 306 15.78 -10.94 -8.56
C LYS A 306 14.99 -11.58 -7.42
N VAL A 307 15.32 -11.26 -6.16
CA VAL A 307 14.59 -11.76 -4.98
C VAL A 307 13.17 -11.20 -4.93
N ALA A 308 12.99 -9.90 -5.17
CA ALA A 308 11.70 -9.25 -5.02
C ALA A 308 10.75 -9.58 -6.19
N PHE A 309 11.23 -9.76 -7.40
CA PHE A 309 10.35 -9.84 -8.57
C PHE A 309 10.19 -11.24 -9.14
N ASN A 310 11.09 -12.18 -8.84
CA ASN A 310 10.92 -13.58 -9.18
C ASN A 310 10.26 -14.34 -8.01
N HIS A 311 9.16 -15.05 -8.27
CA HIS A 311 8.41 -15.78 -7.25
C HIS A 311 9.19 -16.96 -6.65
N ASP A 312 9.96 -17.67 -7.48
CA ASP A 312 10.76 -18.82 -7.06
C ASP A 312 11.97 -18.36 -6.24
N ALA A 313 12.64 -17.28 -6.68
CA ALA A 313 13.74 -16.66 -5.94
C ALA A 313 13.30 -16.17 -4.55
N TYR A 314 12.13 -15.53 -4.47
CA TYR A 314 11.53 -15.10 -3.21
C TYR A 314 11.24 -16.28 -2.28
N ALA A 315 10.69 -17.38 -2.81
CA ALA A 315 10.38 -18.56 -2.01
C ALA A 315 11.64 -19.17 -1.38
N ILE A 316 12.71 -19.33 -2.17
CA ILE A 316 14.03 -19.79 -1.71
C ILE A 316 14.60 -18.83 -0.65
N PHE A 317 14.57 -17.51 -0.92
CA PHE A 317 15.05 -16.49 0.02
C PHE A 317 14.34 -16.56 1.37
N LYS A 318 13.00 -16.61 1.33
CA LYS A 318 12.15 -16.73 2.53
C LYS A 318 12.41 -18.03 3.28
N GLN A 319 12.58 -19.14 2.58
CA GLN A 319 12.90 -20.43 3.21
C GLN A 319 14.23 -20.36 3.94
N LYS A 320 15.28 -19.83 3.31
CA LYS A 320 16.60 -19.66 3.93
C LYS A 320 16.56 -18.72 5.14
N LEU A 321 15.80 -17.63 5.07
CA LEU A 321 15.64 -16.69 6.18
C LEU A 321 14.93 -17.31 7.40
N ASN A 322 14.04 -18.26 7.17
CA ASN A 322 13.30 -18.93 8.24
C ASN A 322 14.06 -20.14 8.84
N ALA A 323 15.21 -20.52 8.28
CA ALA A 323 16.04 -21.57 8.85
C ALA A 323 16.65 -21.10 10.18
N LYS A 324 16.62 -21.97 11.21
CA LYS A 324 17.19 -21.66 12.52
C LYS A 324 18.70 -21.51 12.43
N ASP A 325 19.24 -20.57 13.21
CA ASP A 325 20.69 -20.35 13.42
C ASP A 325 21.50 -19.83 12.22
N THR A 326 20.82 -19.30 11.19
CA THR A 326 21.51 -18.68 10.05
C THR A 326 22.24 -17.39 10.47
N GLN A 327 23.56 -17.39 10.39
CA GLN A 327 24.35 -16.15 10.40
C GLN A 327 24.38 -15.58 8.98
N PHE A 328 23.72 -14.43 8.77
CA PHE A 328 23.67 -13.77 7.48
C PHE A 328 24.97 -12.99 7.21
N ASN A 329 26.00 -13.72 6.78
CA ASN A 329 27.30 -13.20 6.34
C ASN A 329 27.45 -13.34 4.80
N SER A 330 28.64 -13.10 4.27
CA SER A 330 28.97 -13.28 2.85
C SER A 330 28.71 -14.70 2.31
N ASP A 331 28.77 -15.70 3.17
CA ASP A 331 28.55 -17.10 2.79
C ASP A 331 27.07 -17.32 2.46
N PHE A 332 26.16 -16.71 3.24
CA PHE A 332 24.72 -16.75 2.95
C PHE A 332 24.41 -16.25 1.54
N ARG A 333 24.98 -15.10 1.16
CA ARG A 333 24.76 -14.49 -0.15
C ARG A 333 25.25 -15.40 -1.28
N SER A 334 26.45 -15.94 -1.13
CA SER A 334 27.06 -16.83 -2.12
C SER A 334 26.25 -18.12 -2.32
N GLU A 335 25.76 -18.70 -1.22
CA GLU A 335 24.88 -19.87 -1.28
C GLU A 335 23.51 -19.57 -1.89
N LEU A 336 22.94 -18.40 -1.60
CA LEU A 336 21.68 -17.95 -2.18
C LEU A 336 21.79 -17.84 -3.71
N ILE A 337 22.86 -17.19 -4.19
CA ILE A 337 23.12 -17.04 -5.63
C ILE A 337 23.30 -18.42 -6.30
N ARG A 338 24.09 -19.30 -5.68
CA ARG A 338 24.28 -20.67 -6.18
C ARG A 338 22.96 -21.44 -6.28
N GLU A 339 22.07 -21.29 -5.30
CA GLU A 339 20.75 -21.94 -5.36
C GLU A 339 19.88 -21.38 -6.49
N TYR A 340 19.94 -20.08 -6.76
CA TYR A 340 19.26 -19.47 -7.91
C TYR A 340 19.79 -20.00 -9.23
N GLU A 341 21.10 -20.09 -9.39
CA GLU A 341 21.72 -20.63 -10.60
C GLU A 341 21.35 -22.10 -10.83
N ASN A 342 21.33 -22.91 -9.78
CA ASN A 342 20.95 -24.33 -9.86
C ASN A 342 19.51 -24.56 -10.32
N VAL A 343 18.60 -23.61 -10.09
CA VAL A 343 17.20 -23.69 -10.55
C VAL A 343 16.94 -22.83 -11.80
N GLY A 344 18.00 -22.32 -12.45
CA GLY A 344 17.90 -21.58 -13.71
C GLY A 344 17.48 -20.11 -13.58
N ILE A 345 17.55 -19.51 -12.39
CA ILE A 345 17.25 -18.09 -12.16
C ILE A 345 18.52 -17.27 -12.41
N LEU A 346 18.85 -17.11 -13.68
CA LEU A 346 20.08 -16.44 -14.14
C LEU A 346 19.87 -14.94 -14.33
N GLU A 347 18.80 -14.55 -15.02
CA GLU A 347 18.49 -13.17 -15.35
C GLU A 347 17.66 -12.46 -14.27
N THR A 348 17.66 -11.13 -14.30
CA THR A 348 16.96 -10.28 -13.34
C THR A 348 15.69 -9.70 -13.98
N PRO A 349 14.50 -9.94 -13.40
CA PRO A 349 13.27 -9.32 -13.90
C PRO A 349 13.30 -7.80 -13.78
N LEU A 350 12.65 -7.12 -14.71
CA LEU A 350 12.50 -5.65 -14.66
C LEU A 350 11.52 -5.23 -13.57
N TRP A 351 10.45 -5.99 -13.38
CA TRP A 351 9.40 -5.81 -12.36
C TRP A 351 8.75 -7.14 -11.97
N LEU A 352 7.89 -7.13 -10.95
CA LEU A 352 7.25 -8.31 -10.37
C LEU A 352 6.63 -9.22 -11.44
N MET A 353 7.10 -10.47 -11.49
CA MET A 353 6.65 -11.48 -12.45
C MET A 353 5.21 -11.91 -12.18
N ILE A 354 4.54 -12.50 -13.18
CA ILE A 354 3.24 -13.16 -13.10
C ILE A 354 3.26 -14.33 -12.12
N ASN A 355 2.12 -14.63 -11.51
CA ASN A 355 1.97 -15.80 -10.68
C ASN A 355 1.67 -17.05 -11.52
N LYS A 356 2.64 -17.94 -11.67
CA LYS A 356 2.49 -19.19 -12.43
C LYS A 356 1.46 -20.16 -11.82
N VAL A 357 1.22 -20.10 -10.51
CA VAL A 357 0.32 -21.02 -9.79
C VAL A 357 -1.16 -20.81 -10.14
N ASP A 358 -1.54 -19.61 -10.60
CA ASP A 358 -2.92 -19.29 -10.97
C ASP A 358 -3.29 -19.75 -12.40
N ILE A 359 -2.32 -20.33 -13.12
CA ILE A 359 -2.44 -20.83 -14.49
C ILE A 359 -2.82 -22.32 -14.45
N ASN A 360 -4.08 -22.61 -14.12
CA ASN A 360 -4.64 -23.96 -14.32
C ASN A 360 -4.76 -24.23 -15.82
N ALA A 361 -3.81 -24.98 -16.37
CA ALA A 361 -3.81 -25.37 -17.77
C ALA A 361 -4.95 -26.36 -18.04
N ASN A 362 -5.90 -25.97 -18.89
CA ASN A 362 -6.59 -26.95 -19.72
C ASN A 362 -5.79 -27.00 -21.02
N PRO A 363 -5.05 -28.09 -21.31
CA PRO A 363 -4.24 -28.16 -22.52
C PRO A 363 -5.15 -28.01 -23.74
N GLN A 364 -5.00 -26.90 -24.46
CA GLN A 364 -5.64 -26.72 -25.77
C GLN A 364 -4.72 -27.26 -26.87
N LYS A 365 -5.35 -27.70 -27.95
CA LYS A 365 -4.70 -28.19 -29.17
C LYS A 365 -3.63 -27.22 -29.65
N ASN A 366 -2.50 -27.76 -30.11
CA ASN A 366 -1.45 -27.06 -30.86
C ASN A 366 -2.05 -25.99 -31.77
N ASN A 367 -1.77 -24.73 -31.42
CA ASN A 367 -2.18 -23.57 -32.19
C ASN A 367 -0.99 -23.17 -33.07
N ASP A 368 -1.20 -23.04 -34.39
CA ASP A 368 -0.13 -22.65 -35.32
C ASP A 368 0.36 -21.20 -35.11
N THR A 369 -0.41 -20.43 -34.34
CA THR A 369 -0.12 -19.04 -33.95
C THR A 369 0.33 -18.97 -32.49
N VAL A 370 1.50 -18.37 -32.26
CA VAL A 370 2.00 -18.05 -30.92
C VAL A 370 1.67 -16.60 -30.56
N LYS A 371 1.19 -16.38 -29.34
CA LYS A 371 0.96 -15.06 -28.77
C LYS A 371 2.26 -14.53 -28.17
N ILE A 372 2.75 -13.41 -28.68
CA ILE A 372 3.89 -12.67 -28.12
C ILE A 372 3.31 -11.54 -27.29
N ILE A 373 3.25 -11.75 -25.98
CA ILE A 373 2.74 -10.76 -25.02
C ILE A 373 3.93 -9.94 -24.54
N ILE A 374 3.82 -8.61 -24.65
CA ILE A 374 4.87 -7.68 -24.26
C ILE A 374 4.22 -6.68 -23.33
N ARG A 375 4.64 -6.70 -22.07
CA ARG A 375 4.20 -5.71 -21.09
C ARG A 375 5.34 -4.74 -20.80
N SER A 376 5.04 -3.46 -20.73
CA SER A 376 6.00 -2.39 -20.42
C SER A 376 5.72 -1.67 -19.09
N GLY A 377 4.54 -1.90 -18.51
CA GLY A 377 4.17 -1.41 -17.19
C GLY A 377 4.51 -2.38 -16.05
N ARG A 378 4.92 -1.80 -14.91
CA ARG A 378 5.06 -2.50 -13.62
C ARG A 378 3.75 -2.61 -12.82
N GLY A 379 2.64 -2.10 -13.37
CA GLY A 379 1.34 -2.04 -12.70
C GLY A 379 0.70 -3.41 -12.47
N VAL A 380 -0.07 -3.53 -11.39
CA VAL A 380 -0.77 -4.77 -11.02
C VAL A 380 -1.82 -5.17 -12.06
N VAL A 381 -2.49 -4.19 -12.69
CA VAL A 381 -3.52 -4.44 -13.72
C VAL A 381 -2.90 -5.06 -14.98
N GLY A 382 -1.85 -4.46 -15.53
CA GLY A 382 -1.16 -5.00 -16.71
C GLY A 382 -0.56 -6.39 -16.46
N LYS A 383 -0.01 -6.63 -15.25
CA LYS A 383 0.42 -7.96 -14.80
C LYS A 383 -0.75 -8.95 -14.77
N LYS A 384 -1.88 -8.59 -14.17
CA LYS A 384 -3.06 -9.46 -14.08
C LYS A 384 -3.63 -9.80 -15.45
N TYR A 385 -3.66 -8.82 -16.34
CA TYR A 385 -4.10 -9.02 -17.71
C TYR A 385 -3.19 -9.99 -18.49
N ALA A 386 -1.86 -9.89 -18.30
CA ALA A 386 -0.92 -10.85 -18.86
C ALA A 386 -1.16 -12.27 -18.33
N GLU A 387 -1.46 -12.43 -17.03
CA GLU A 387 -1.84 -13.74 -16.45
C GLU A 387 -3.07 -14.34 -17.12
N ASP A 388 -4.12 -13.54 -17.33
CA ASP A 388 -5.36 -14.00 -17.95
C ASP A 388 -5.13 -14.41 -19.41
N LEU A 389 -4.35 -13.63 -20.18
CA LEU A 389 -4.00 -13.97 -21.56
C LEU A 389 -3.19 -15.27 -21.68
N ILE A 390 -2.28 -15.52 -20.74
CA ILE A 390 -1.49 -16.76 -20.70
C ILE A 390 -2.36 -17.94 -20.31
N LYS A 391 -3.29 -17.76 -19.36
CA LYS A 391 -4.22 -18.81 -18.95
C LYS A 391 -5.08 -19.31 -20.10
N ASP A 392 -5.43 -18.44 -21.04
CA ASP A 392 -6.18 -18.80 -22.25
C ASP A 392 -5.34 -19.61 -23.25
N SER A 393 -4.01 -19.56 -23.18
CA SER A 393 -3.10 -20.18 -24.17
C SER A 393 -1.72 -20.52 -23.58
N PRO A 394 -1.64 -21.38 -22.55
CA PRO A 394 -0.42 -21.55 -21.75
C PRO A 394 0.74 -22.19 -22.52
N ASP A 395 0.43 -23.02 -23.52
CA ASP A 395 1.42 -23.75 -24.33
C ASP A 395 1.79 -23.03 -25.63
N SER A 396 1.18 -21.87 -25.91
CA SER A 396 1.39 -21.11 -27.15
C SER A 396 1.51 -19.61 -26.89
N ALA A 397 2.10 -19.23 -25.75
CA ALA A 397 2.32 -17.84 -25.37
C ALA A 397 3.75 -17.62 -24.87
N LEU A 398 4.34 -16.51 -25.29
CA LEU A 398 5.57 -15.95 -24.74
C LEU A 398 5.24 -14.63 -24.06
N LEU A 399 5.80 -14.39 -22.87
CA LEU A 399 5.69 -13.11 -22.17
C LEU A 399 7.05 -12.47 -22.03
N PHE A 400 7.13 -11.21 -22.44
CA PHE A 400 8.28 -10.34 -22.23
C PHE A 400 7.91 -9.15 -21.36
N GLN A 401 8.82 -8.81 -20.46
CA GLN A 401 8.90 -7.47 -19.86
C GLN A 401 9.76 -6.60 -20.77
N LEU A 402 9.38 -5.35 -21.00
CA LEU A 402 10.11 -4.42 -21.86
C LEU A 402 10.08 -3.01 -21.29
N ASN A 403 11.20 -2.45 -20.85
CA ASN A 403 11.27 -1.05 -20.45
C ASN A 403 11.62 -0.19 -21.67
N PRO A 404 10.68 0.60 -22.23
CA PRO A 404 10.94 1.38 -23.44
C PRO A 404 12.06 2.39 -23.26
N ASN A 405 12.18 2.99 -22.08
CA ASN A 405 13.12 4.08 -21.81
C ASN A 405 14.57 3.59 -21.70
N THR A 406 14.78 2.40 -21.13
CA THR A 406 16.13 1.79 -21.02
C THR A 406 16.43 0.78 -22.12
N MET A 407 15.43 0.38 -22.91
CA MET A 407 15.48 -0.70 -23.90
C MET A 407 15.84 -2.07 -23.31
N GLU A 408 15.72 -2.23 -21.99
CA GLU A 408 15.91 -3.50 -21.31
C GLU A 408 14.68 -4.40 -21.48
N PHE A 409 14.89 -5.70 -21.48
CA PHE A 409 13.82 -6.69 -21.54
C PHE A 409 14.18 -7.94 -20.74
N PHE A 410 13.16 -8.69 -20.38
CA PHE A 410 13.28 -9.95 -19.64
C PHE A 410 12.25 -10.95 -20.15
N SER A 411 12.68 -12.18 -20.45
CA SER A 411 11.78 -13.27 -20.83
C SER A 411 11.16 -13.86 -19.57
N GLU A 412 9.86 -13.66 -19.41
CA GLU A 412 9.16 -13.93 -18.16
C GLU A 412 8.42 -15.27 -18.15
N TYR A 413 7.84 -15.65 -19.30
CA TYR A 413 7.08 -16.88 -19.45
C TYR A 413 7.22 -17.47 -20.85
N GLY A 414 7.19 -18.80 -20.90
CA GLY A 414 7.39 -19.60 -22.10
C GLY A 414 8.86 -19.70 -22.48
N ASP A 415 9.18 -20.70 -23.30
CA ASP A 415 10.53 -20.90 -23.82
C ASP A 415 10.63 -20.32 -25.24
N PRO A 416 11.38 -19.21 -25.42
CA PRO A 416 11.54 -18.60 -26.74
C PRO A 416 12.10 -19.57 -27.79
N GLU A 417 13.01 -20.47 -27.42
CA GLU A 417 13.64 -21.39 -28.38
C GLU A 417 12.65 -22.40 -28.96
N SER A 418 11.71 -22.89 -28.14
CA SER A 418 10.67 -23.82 -28.57
C SER A 418 9.54 -23.12 -29.34
N LEU A 419 9.05 -21.99 -28.83
CA LEU A 419 7.81 -21.36 -29.30
C LEU A 419 8.01 -20.49 -30.54
N LEU A 420 9.20 -19.91 -30.76
CA LEU A 420 9.44 -19.06 -31.93
C LEU A 420 9.55 -19.84 -33.25
N LYS A 421 9.53 -21.18 -33.19
CA LYS A 421 9.40 -22.07 -34.36
C LYS A 421 8.02 -21.99 -35.02
N ALA A 422 7.00 -21.53 -34.30
CA ALA A 422 5.63 -21.40 -34.83
C ALA A 422 5.60 -20.53 -36.10
N SER A 423 4.76 -20.91 -37.06
CA SER A 423 4.72 -20.25 -38.37
C SER A 423 4.15 -18.83 -38.28
N LYS A 424 3.22 -18.59 -37.35
CA LYS A 424 2.47 -17.34 -37.18
C LYS A 424 2.67 -16.74 -35.79
N GLN A 425 2.64 -15.42 -35.72
CA GLN A 425 2.76 -14.68 -34.47
C GLN A 425 1.68 -13.60 -34.38
N GLN A 426 1.10 -13.45 -33.20
CA GLN A 426 0.24 -12.33 -32.84
C GLN A 426 0.93 -11.57 -31.71
N TRP A 427 1.08 -10.26 -31.83
CA TRP A 427 1.70 -9.45 -30.77
C TRP A 427 0.62 -8.77 -29.94
N ILE A 428 0.75 -8.85 -28.62
CA ILE A 428 -0.15 -8.22 -27.66
C ILE A 428 0.67 -7.31 -26.76
N LEU A 429 0.49 -6.01 -26.92
CA LEU A 429 1.18 -4.97 -26.16
C LEU A 429 0.33 -4.55 -24.96
N ILE A 430 0.90 -4.53 -23.77
CA ILE A 430 0.26 -4.11 -22.53
C ILE A 430 1.08 -2.97 -21.92
N ASP A 431 0.54 -1.76 -21.93
CA ASP A 431 1.30 -0.55 -21.57
C ASP A 431 0.45 0.49 -20.83
N ASN A 432 1.08 1.54 -20.33
CA ASN A 432 0.48 2.83 -19.95
C ASN A 432 0.66 3.85 -21.06
N ILE A 433 -0.24 4.83 -21.11
CA ILE A 433 0.14 6.11 -21.70
C ILE A 433 1.09 6.83 -20.74
N HIS A 434 2.29 7.13 -21.22
CA HIS A 434 3.26 7.97 -20.54
C HIS A 434 3.27 9.38 -21.13
N SER A 435 3.31 10.40 -20.26
CA SER A 435 3.46 11.80 -20.66
C SER A 435 4.89 12.20 -20.99
N GLU A 436 5.84 11.28 -20.90
CA GLU A 436 7.26 11.54 -21.19
C GLU A 436 7.49 11.76 -22.68
N ALA A 437 8.15 12.87 -23.01
CA ALA A 437 8.51 13.19 -24.38
C ALA A 437 9.41 12.10 -24.98
N GLY A 438 9.05 11.59 -26.16
CA GLY A 438 9.82 10.55 -26.86
C GLY A 438 9.49 9.11 -26.46
N PHE A 439 8.61 8.88 -25.48
CA PHE A 439 8.22 7.53 -25.05
C PHE A 439 7.75 6.64 -26.20
N ILE A 440 6.83 7.11 -27.04
CA ILE A 440 6.28 6.33 -28.17
C ILE A 440 7.38 5.93 -29.17
N GLN A 441 8.36 6.82 -29.40
CA GLN A 441 9.51 6.52 -30.25
C GLN A 441 10.41 5.45 -29.61
N ASN A 442 10.69 5.59 -28.32
CA ASN A 442 11.46 4.62 -27.54
C ASN A 442 10.78 3.26 -27.53
N TYR A 443 9.45 3.22 -27.43
CA TYR A 443 8.68 1.98 -27.45
C TYR A 443 8.78 1.27 -28.80
N ALA A 444 8.56 1.98 -29.90
CA ALA A 444 8.72 1.41 -31.24
C ALA A 444 10.16 0.90 -31.50
N ASN A 445 11.17 1.64 -31.05
CA ASN A 445 12.57 1.24 -31.16
C ASN A 445 12.84 -0.04 -30.34
N SER A 446 12.33 -0.10 -29.11
CA SER A 446 12.51 -1.22 -28.20
C SER A 446 11.84 -2.50 -28.74
N LEU A 447 10.67 -2.38 -29.36
CA LEU A 447 10.02 -3.50 -30.05
C LEU A 447 10.84 -4.03 -31.23
N ASN A 448 11.51 -3.14 -31.99
CA ASN A 448 12.42 -3.56 -33.05
C ASN A 448 13.70 -4.24 -32.53
N VAL A 449 14.24 -3.76 -31.40
CA VAL A 449 15.36 -4.41 -30.70
C VAL A 449 14.96 -5.81 -30.22
N LEU A 450 13.80 -5.93 -29.56
CA LEU A 450 13.27 -7.21 -29.10
C LEU A 450 13.06 -8.19 -30.26
N LYS A 451 12.45 -7.70 -31.35
CA LYS A 451 12.26 -8.45 -32.60
C LYS A 451 13.58 -8.99 -33.14
N THR A 452 14.61 -8.15 -33.20
CA THR A 452 15.92 -8.52 -33.73
C THR A 452 16.63 -9.52 -32.82
N ARG A 453 16.57 -9.33 -31.50
CA ARG A 453 17.27 -10.18 -30.54
C ARG A 453 16.71 -11.60 -30.49
N TYR A 454 15.39 -11.74 -30.56
CA TYR A 454 14.72 -13.04 -30.49
C TYR A 454 14.33 -13.58 -31.87
N ASP A 455 14.71 -12.92 -32.97
CA ASP A 455 14.28 -13.27 -34.34
C ASP A 455 12.74 -13.41 -34.46
N LEU A 456 12.01 -12.46 -33.86
CA LEU A 456 10.55 -12.45 -33.93
C LEU A 456 10.08 -12.15 -35.36
N LYS A 457 9.04 -12.86 -35.80
CA LYS A 457 8.44 -12.66 -37.11
C LYS A 457 7.62 -11.38 -37.13
N ILE A 458 7.35 -10.86 -38.33
CA ILE A 458 6.31 -9.83 -38.48
C ILE A 458 4.97 -10.45 -38.04
N PRO A 459 4.27 -9.86 -37.07
CA PRO A 459 3.02 -10.44 -36.60
C PRO A 459 1.90 -10.29 -37.64
N GLU A 460 0.89 -11.16 -37.54
CA GLU A 460 -0.34 -11.05 -38.34
C GLU A 460 -1.13 -9.78 -37.94
N ASN A 461 -1.11 -9.45 -36.66
CA ASN A 461 -1.65 -8.21 -36.10
C ASN A 461 -0.98 -7.86 -34.78
N ILE A 462 -1.07 -6.59 -34.40
CA ILE A 462 -0.73 -6.09 -33.07
C ILE A 462 -2.02 -5.66 -32.36
N LEU A 463 -2.23 -6.16 -31.14
CA LEU A 463 -3.24 -5.68 -30.21
C LEU A 463 -2.58 -4.79 -29.15
N LEU A 464 -3.08 -3.58 -28.92
CA LEU A 464 -2.59 -2.68 -27.87
C LEU A 464 -3.61 -2.51 -26.74
N HIS A 465 -3.19 -2.82 -25.52
CA HIS A 465 -3.96 -2.63 -24.29
C HIS A 465 -3.29 -1.58 -23.40
N LEU A 466 -4.03 -0.54 -23.01
CA LEU A 466 -3.53 0.57 -22.20
C LEU A 466 -4.08 0.50 -20.75
N THR A 467 -3.32 0.10 -19.73
CA THR A 467 -3.89 -0.59 -18.54
C THR A 467 -3.71 0.06 -17.14
N ASP A 468 -3.29 1.30 -16.99
CA ASP A 468 -2.69 1.69 -15.70
C ASP A 468 -3.57 2.54 -14.79
N LYS A 469 -4.45 3.36 -15.38
CA LYS A 469 -5.48 4.14 -14.68
C LYS A 469 -6.59 4.42 -15.68
N LYS A 470 -7.54 3.48 -15.78
CA LYS A 470 -8.69 3.57 -16.67
C LYS A 470 -9.51 4.87 -16.49
N ALA A 471 -9.39 5.51 -15.32
CA ALA A 471 -10.10 6.72 -14.91
C ALA A 471 -9.49 8.07 -15.40
N LEU A 472 -8.46 8.08 -16.26
CA LEU A 472 -7.81 9.34 -16.68
C LEU A 472 -7.69 9.56 -18.18
N LEU A 473 -7.99 8.56 -19.03
CA LEU A 473 -7.74 8.66 -20.47
C LEU A 473 -9.03 8.62 -21.28
N THR A 474 -9.28 9.70 -22.00
CA THR A 474 -10.33 9.83 -23.00
C THR A 474 -10.12 8.85 -24.16
N LYS A 475 -11.19 8.62 -24.91
CA LYS A 475 -11.13 7.81 -26.14
C LYS A 475 -10.15 8.40 -27.15
N ASP A 476 -10.12 9.72 -27.27
CA ASP A 476 -9.30 10.44 -28.22
C ASP A 476 -7.80 10.32 -27.90
N GLU A 477 -7.43 10.41 -26.62
CA GLU A 477 -6.03 10.22 -26.19
C GLU A 477 -5.50 8.82 -26.55
N LYS A 478 -6.34 7.78 -26.43
CA LYS A 478 -5.95 6.42 -26.81
C LYS A 478 -5.79 6.27 -28.32
N LEU A 479 -6.66 6.91 -29.10
CA LEU A 479 -6.58 6.90 -30.56
C LEU A 479 -5.31 7.59 -31.04
N ILE A 480 -5.02 8.79 -30.52
CA ILE A 480 -3.80 9.55 -30.83
C ILE A 480 -2.55 8.72 -30.54
N PHE A 481 -2.47 8.13 -29.34
CA PHE A 481 -1.35 7.27 -28.98
C PHE A 481 -1.19 6.09 -29.95
N SER A 482 -2.30 5.42 -30.30
CA SER A 482 -2.31 4.29 -31.22
C SER A 482 -1.82 4.68 -32.63
N GLU A 483 -2.28 5.80 -33.16
CA GLU A 483 -1.89 6.29 -34.49
C GLU A 483 -0.41 6.70 -34.54
N GLU A 484 0.07 7.39 -33.51
CA GLU A 484 1.47 7.77 -33.38
C GLU A 484 2.37 6.54 -33.28
N LEU A 485 2.03 5.58 -32.41
CA LEU A 485 2.79 4.34 -32.27
C LEU A 485 2.82 3.54 -33.57
N THR A 486 1.67 3.42 -34.26
CA THR A 486 1.58 2.78 -35.58
C THR A 486 2.54 3.43 -36.59
N SER A 487 2.59 4.76 -36.60
CA SER A 487 3.49 5.51 -37.49
C SER A 487 4.96 5.24 -37.17
N LYS A 488 5.32 5.16 -35.88
CA LYS A 488 6.69 4.85 -35.45
C LYS A 488 7.09 3.39 -35.69
N LEU A 489 6.15 2.45 -35.61
CA LEU A 489 6.38 1.04 -35.94
C LEU A 489 6.67 0.85 -37.43
N LYS A 490 5.98 1.58 -38.32
CA LYS A 490 6.26 1.56 -39.77
C LYS A 490 7.67 2.04 -40.10
N ILE A 491 8.17 3.07 -39.42
CA ILE A 491 9.56 3.54 -39.57
C ILE A 491 10.54 2.44 -39.14
N ASN A 492 10.19 1.68 -38.11
CA ASN A 492 10.95 0.53 -37.60
C ASN A 492 10.68 -0.79 -38.37
N ARG A 493 10.12 -0.71 -39.58
CA ARG A 493 9.88 -1.87 -40.47
C ARG A 493 8.94 -2.94 -39.87
N ILE A 494 7.99 -2.53 -39.04
CA ILE A 494 6.91 -3.37 -38.53
C ILE A 494 5.62 -2.92 -39.24
N TYR A 495 5.31 -3.57 -40.35
CA TYR A 495 4.15 -3.27 -41.21
C TYR A 495 3.04 -4.29 -40.97
N THR A 496 2.16 -4.02 -40.02
CA THR A 496 1.08 -4.91 -39.62
C THR A 496 -0.16 -4.11 -39.24
N GLU A 497 -1.33 -4.74 -39.31
CA GLU A 497 -2.55 -4.16 -38.77
C GLU A 497 -2.41 -3.99 -37.24
N PHE A 498 -2.84 -2.84 -36.75
CA PHE A 498 -2.73 -2.42 -35.36
C PHE A 498 -4.12 -2.12 -34.83
N PHE A 499 -4.54 -2.84 -33.80
CA PHE A 499 -5.84 -2.70 -33.19
C PHE A 499 -5.69 -2.17 -31.77
N LEU A 500 -6.42 -1.12 -31.45
CA LEU A 500 -6.60 -0.71 -30.07
C LEU A 500 -7.49 -1.76 -29.40
N GLY A 501 -6.92 -2.50 -28.47
CA GLY A 501 -7.65 -3.44 -27.64
C GLY A 501 -8.61 -2.68 -26.75
N ASP A 502 -9.90 -2.93 -26.91
CA ASP A 502 -10.88 -2.32 -26.03
C ASP A 502 -10.64 -2.79 -24.60
N ASN A 503 -10.37 -1.80 -23.75
CA ASN A 503 -10.04 -1.99 -22.37
C ASN A 503 -11.29 -2.43 -21.61
N PHE A 504 -11.60 -3.71 -21.68
CA PHE A 504 -12.87 -4.17 -21.16
C PHE A 504 -12.69 -5.10 -19.95
N GLU A 505 -12.63 -4.49 -18.75
CA GLU A 505 -13.49 -4.95 -17.64
C GLU A 505 -14.80 -5.49 -18.21
N LEU A 506 -15.24 -6.62 -17.68
CA LEU A 506 -16.50 -7.29 -17.92
C LEU A 506 -17.68 -6.33 -18.22
N ARG A 507 -17.81 -5.26 -17.44
CA ARG A 507 -18.85 -4.22 -17.59
C ARG A 507 -18.78 -3.49 -18.93
N ASN A 508 -17.58 -3.20 -19.40
CA ASN A 508 -17.40 -2.51 -20.67
C ASN A 508 -17.52 -3.47 -21.87
N LYS A 509 -17.15 -4.76 -21.72
CA LYS A 509 -17.45 -5.78 -22.76
C LYS A 509 -18.96 -5.90 -22.95
N ILE A 510 -19.68 -5.90 -21.84
CA ILE A 510 -21.14 -5.90 -21.82
C ILE A 510 -21.68 -4.60 -22.44
N ARG A 511 -21.21 -3.42 -22.01
CA ARG A 511 -21.67 -2.13 -22.55
C ARG A 511 -21.47 -2.02 -24.06
N SER A 512 -20.27 -2.32 -24.56
CA SER A 512 -19.96 -2.24 -25.99
C SER A 512 -20.77 -3.24 -26.82
N LEU A 513 -21.00 -4.44 -26.29
CA LEU A 513 -21.90 -5.40 -26.92
C LEU A 513 -23.32 -4.82 -27.05
N LEU A 514 -23.85 -4.24 -25.98
CA LEU A 514 -25.19 -3.65 -25.96
C LEU A 514 -25.31 -2.42 -26.87
N GLU A 515 -24.27 -1.60 -26.95
CA GLU A 515 -24.19 -0.47 -27.90
C GLU A 515 -24.18 -0.96 -29.35
N ASN A 516 -23.39 -1.99 -29.67
CA ASN A 516 -23.36 -2.57 -31.02
C ASN A 516 -24.70 -3.20 -31.42
N ILE A 517 -25.43 -3.78 -30.46
CA ILE A 517 -26.80 -4.24 -30.68
C ILE A 517 -27.74 -3.05 -30.91
N SER A 518 -27.68 -2.01 -30.08
CA SER A 518 -28.61 -0.89 -30.12
C SER A 518 -28.49 -0.04 -31.40
N ILE A 519 -27.28 0.08 -31.95
CA ILE A 519 -27.01 0.78 -33.22
C ILE A 519 -27.14 -0.12 -34.46
N GLY A 520 -27.45 -1.40 -34.29
CA GLY A 520 -27.68 -2.35 -35.39
C GLY A 520 -26.43 -2.91 -36.06
N ASN A 521 -25.24 -2.72 -35.47
CA ASN A 521 -23.98 -3.27 -35.95
C ASN A 521 -23.81 -4.77 -35.62
N LEU A 522 -24.53 -5.26 -34.61
CA LEU A 522 -24.54 -6.66 -34.20
C LEU A 522 -25.96 -7.14 -33.93
N PHE A 523 -26.38 -8.20 -34.62
CA PHE A 523 -27.67 -8.82 -34.35
C PHE A 523 -27.57 -9.80 -33.18
N VAL A 524 -28.51 -9.74 -32.24
CA VAL A 524 -28.56 -10.62 -31.06
C VAL A 524 -28.57 -12.10 -31.44
N ASP A 525 -29.07 -12.45 -32.62
CA ASP A 525 -29.08 -13.82 -33.11
C ASP A 525 -27.71 -14.40 -33.44
N HIS A 526 -26.71 -13.55 -33.63
CA HIS A 526 -25.32 -13.95 -33.88
C HIS A 526 -24.48 -14.04 -32.59
N ILE A 527 -25.08 -13.80 -31.43
CA ILE A 527 -24.42 -13.87 -30.13
C ILE A 527 -24.56 -15.29 -29.58
N ASP A 528 -23.42 -15.91 -29.29
CA ASP A 528 -23.30 -17.25 -28.73
C ASP A 528 -22.31 -17.26 -27.55
N ILE A 529 -22.53 -18.18 -26.61
CA ILE A 529 -21.80 -18.27 -25.33
C ILE A 529 -20.34 -18.67 -25.50
N ASP A 530 -20.00 -19.48 -26.52
CA ASP A 530 -18.62 -19.94 -26.73
C ASP A 530 -17.73 -18.80 -27.23
N ARG A 531 -18.31 -17.86 -27.99
CA ARG A 531 -17.62 -16.64 -28.47
C ARG A 531 -17.72 -15.45 -27.51
N HIS A 532 -18.71 -15.45 -26.60
CA HIS A 532 -18.97 -14.36 -25.67
C HIS A 532 -19.05 -14.87 -24.22
N SER A 533 -18.06 -15.66 -23.81
CA SER A 533 -18.04 -16.33 -22.50
C SER A 533 -18.14 -15.36 -21.30
N TYR A 534 -17.77 -14.10 -21.50
CA TYR A 534 -17.93 -13.02 -20.51
C TYR A 534 -19.39 -12.68 -20.19
N LEU A 535 -20.37 -13.15 -20.97
CA LEU A 535 -21.80 -12.97 -20.69
C LEU A 535 -22.34 -13.99 -19.68
N LYS A 536 -21.56 -15.04 -19.35
CA LYS A 536 -21.97 -16.09 -18.42
C LYS A 536 -22.20 -15.54 -17.02
N GLY A 537 -23.38 -15.81 -16.44
CA GLY A 537 -23.81 -15.27 -15.16
C GLY A 537 -24.53 -13.92 -15.25
N TYR A 538 -24.47 -13.22 -16.40
CA TYR A 538 -25.07 -11.90 -16.58
C TYR A 538 -26.25 -11.93 -17.56
N PHE A 539 -26.07 -12.63 -18.69
CA PHE A 539 -27.04 -12.84 -19.76
C PHE A 539 -27.17 -14.32 -20.13
N SER A 540 -27.09 -15.21 -19.13
CA SER A 540 -27.25 -16.65 -19.34
C SER A 540 -28.53 -17.18 -18.71
N LEU A 541 -29.17 -18.13 -19.38
CA LEU A 541 -30.25 -18.97 -18.86
C LEU A 541 -29.68 -20.02 -17.88
N GLN A 542 -30.58 -20.69 -17.12
CA GLN A 542 -30.19 -21.72 -16.14
C GLN A 542 -29.51 -22.94 -16.79
N ASP A 543 -29.75 -23.19 -18.07
CA ASP A 543 -29.11 -24.26 -18.85
C ASP A 543 -27.73 -23.89 -19.40
N GLY A 544 -27.28 -22.65 -19.17
CA GLY A 544 -26.00 -22.12 -19.63
C GLY A 544 -26.02 -21.47 -21.01
N GLY A 545 -27.14 -21.46 -21.72
CA GLY A 545 -27.32 -20.74 -22.99
C GLY A 545 -27.46 -19.22 -22.80
N ILE A 546 -27.33 -18.44 -23.88
CA ILE A 546 -27.52 -16.98 -23.85
C ILE A 546 -29.01 -16.60 -23.77
N ASP A 547 -29.36 -15.75 -22.82
CA ASP A 547 -30.68 -15.11 -22.72
C ASP A 547 -30.79 -13.94 -23.71
N LYS A 548 -31.17 -14.28 -24.95
CA LYS A 548 -31.37 -13.32 -26.04
C LYS A 548 -32.45 -12.29 -25.75
N LYS A 549 -33.47 -12.64 -24.96
CA LYS A 549 -34.56 -11.72 -24.59
C LYS A 549 -34.02 -10.65 -23.63
N LYS A 550 -33.24 -11.07 -22.64
CA LYS A 550 -32.56 -10.16 -21.69
C LYS A 550 -31.54 -9.25 -22.38
N LEU A 551 -30.82 -9.75 -23.39
CA LEU A 551 -29.93 -8.92 -24.23
C LEU A 551 -30.71 -7.86 -25.02
N ASN A 552 -31.82 -8.22 -25.66
CA ASN A 552 -32.66 -7.26 -26.38
C ASN A 552 -33.22 -6.19 -25.44
N ILE A 553 -33.71 -6.57 -24.26
CA ILE A 553 -34.20 -5.62 -23.25
C ILE A 553 -33.06 -4.69 -22.82
N ALA A 554 -31.89 -5.23 -22.49
CA ALA A 554 -30.75 -4.44 -22.08
C ALA A 554 -30.25 -3.44 -23.14
N ALA A 555 -30.37 -3.78 -24.43
CA ALA A 555 -29.91 -2.95 -25.53
C ALA A 555 -30.92 -1.86 -25.93
N TYR A 556 -32.22 -2.13 -25.85
CA TYR A 556 -33.26 -1.25 -26.41
C TYR A 556 -34.17 -0.58 -25.37
N ASP A 557 -34.28 -1.11 -24.15
CA ASP A 557 -35.08 -0.48 -23.09
C ASP A 557 -34.28 0.71 -22.49
N PRO A 558 -34.80 1.95 -22.58
CA PRO A 558 -34.05 3.14 -22.15
C PRO A 558 -33.87 3.23 -20.63
N ILE A 559 -34.73 2.60 -19.83
CA ILE A 559 -34.64 2.59 -18.36
C ILE A 559 -33.59 1.57 -17.92
N ILE A 560 -33.68 0.35 -18.47
CA ILE A 560 -32.73 -0.73 -18.17
C ILE A 560 -31.34 -0.39 -18.70
N SER A 561 -31.23 0.12 -19.93
CA SER A 561 -29.96 0.58 -20.51
C SER A 561 -29.30 1.65 -19.65
N LYS A 562 -30.07 2.62 -19.13
CA LYS A 562 -29.55 3.65 -18.21
C LYS A 562 -29.06 3.06 -16.88
N LYS A 563 -29.78 2.09 -16.30
CA LYS A 563 -29.34 1.38 -15.07
C LYS A 563 -28.05 0.60 -15.31
N ILE A 564 -27.97 -0.14 -16.43
CA ILE A 564 -26.77 -0.87 -16.85
C ILE A 564 -25.59 0.08 -17.00
N ASN A 565 -25.75 1.18 -17.74
CA ASN A 565 -24.68 2.16 -17.93
C ASN A 565 -24.20 2.74 -16.59
N THR A 566 -25.12 3.08 -15.69
CA THR A 566 -24.78 3.56 -14.34
C THR A 566 -23.96 2.55 -13.53
N ILE A 567 -24.27 1.26 -13.64
CA ILE A 567 -23.56 0.18 -12.94
C ILE A 567 -22.21 -0.12 -13.62
N CYS A 568 -22.14 0.03 -14.94
CA CYS A 568 -20.90 -0.04 -15.70
C CYS A 568 -19.95 1.14 -15.40
N ASP A 569 -20.48 2.28 -14.97
CA ASP A 569 -19.72 3.48 -14.61
C ASP A 569 -19.32 3.55 -13.11
N ALA A 570 -19.77 2.60 -12.27
CA ALA A 570 -19.50 2.61 -10.83
C ALA A 570 -18.06 2.19 -10.47
N GLU A 571 -17.34 3.01 -9.71
CA GLU A 571 -15.89 2.88 -9.40
C GLU A 571 -15.50 1.72 -8.47
N ASN A 572 -16.45 1.07 -7.79
CA ASN A 572 -16.17 0.00 -6.81
C ASN A 572 -16.39 -1.42 -7.38
N GLU A 573 -15.33 -2.22 -7.44
CA GLU A 573 -15.35 -3.57 -8.00
C GLU A 573 -16.14 -4.60 -7.20
N ASN A 574 -16.15 -4.48 -5.87
CA ASN A 574 -16.64 -5.51 -4.96
C ASN A 574 -18.16 -5.78 -5.03
N ASN A 575 -18.94 -4.94 -5.72
CA ASN A 575 -20.40 -5.02 -5.76
C ASN A 575 -21.01 -5.22 -7.17
N PHE A 576 -20.23 -5.47 -8.23
CA PHE A 576 -20.79 -5.54 -9.61
C PHE A 576 -21.88 -6.58 -9.76
N SER A 577 -21.63 -7.82 -9.32
CA SER A 577 -22.60 -8.92 -9.45
C SER A 577 -23.88 -8.61 -8.66
N GLN A 578 -23.71 -8.10 -7.43
CA GLN A 578 -24.84 -7.74 -6.57
C GLN A 578 -25.69 -6.61 -7.17
N MET A 579 -25.05 -5.59 -7.74
CA MET A 579 -25.74 -4.50 -8.43
C MET A 579 -26.39 -4.97 -9.73
N TRP A 580 -25.75 -5.90 -10.44
CA TRP A 580 -26.24 -6.46 -11.70
C TRP A 580 -27.51 -7.30 -11.52
N ASP A 581 -27.53 -8.13 -10.47
CA ASP A 581 -28.67 -8.99 -10.16
C ASP A 581 -29.94 -8.17 -9.86
N LEU A 582 -29.79 -6.93 -9.37
CA LEU A 582 -30.89 -6.01 -9.07
C LEU A 582 -31.48 -5.31 -10.31
N ILE A 583 -30.84 -5.39 -11.48
CA ILE A 583 -31.28 -4.66 -12.70
C ILE A 583 -32.61 -5.21 -13.22
N PHE A 584 -32.76 -6.54 -13.16
CA PHE A 584 -33.85 -7.28 -13.78
C PHE A 584 -34.83 -7.87 -12.75
N ILE A 585 -34.77 -7.42 -11.50
CA ILE A 585 -35.78 -7.74 -10.49
C ILE A 585 -36.97 -6.81 -10.74
N ASP A 586 -38.16 -7.41 -10.85
CA ASP A 586 -39.42 -6.67 -10.92
C ASP A 586 -39.56 -5.80 -9.66
N ASP A 587 -39.48 -4.49 -9.85
CA ASP A 587 -39.89 -3.54 -8.82
C ASP A 587 -41.43 -3.47 -8.88
N ASP A 588 -42.09 -4.27 -8.03
CA ASP A 588 -43.55 -4.29 -7.85
C ASP A 588 -44.15 -2.91 -7.47
N THR A 589 -43.32 -1.87 -7.39
CA THR A 589 -43.69 -0.51 -6.99
C THR A 589 -43.91 0.47 -8.16
N THR A 590 -43.47 0.19 -9.40
CA THR A 590 -43.57 1.19 -10.50
C THR A 590 -44.67 0.96 -11.53
N GLY A 591 -45.42 -0.15 -11.48
CA GLY A 591 -46.72 -0.27 -12.17
C GLY A 591 -46.73 0.07 -13.67
N VAL A 592 -45.68 -0.26 -14.43
CA VAL A 592 -45.69 -0.19 -15.89
C VAL A 592 -45.07 -1.47 -16.44
N LYS A 593 -45.86 -2.20 -17.24
CA LYS A 593 -45.46 -3.42 -17.98
C LYS A 593 -44.95 -3.08 -19.36
#